data_AF-A0A1H9YCF0-F1
#
_entry.id   AF-A0A1H9YCF0-F1
#
_cell.length_a   1.000
_cell.length_b   1.000
_cell.length_c   1.000
_cell.angle_alpha   90.00
_cell.angle_beta   90.00
_cell.angle_gamma   90.00
#
_symmetry.space_group_name_H-M   'P 1'
#
loop_
_entity.id
_entity.type
_entity.pdbx_description
1 polymer ?
#
loop_
_entity_poly.entity_id
_entity_poly.type
_entity_poly.pdbx_seq_one_letter_code
_entity_poly.pdbx_strand_id
1 'polypeptide(L)'
;MKCLKELYTSCNAVSSVVGSLLIFSITIICITVMFLYSVPMIAEMQDDAEAQKVEQAFTILDSRISKVALGESPLQTTSITLGGGSINVNGPDETEKGRMTIQIINQTDNTKEEFNCSLGTVEYIKDDRKIAYEGGGVWSNYGSKGGTIMVSPPEFHYNGVTLTLPIMTINGRSSSSGKGDIDIAVTSDNKPHILYPNVSASVLRKNPVVHDKVIVYIESQYYDAWANYADTLIYTSATVDDANETAIIEFHTTPPMGTFSLTNKIKMGQVNKSNLQPVHDFNFHFEAAESQGLNPKKYEMKATSGTKTLTYNLQKKGGANQLELYVTYMDTSVGPDYIEHWEGIEVFSIEGAQADEFSSVDLLNESFMMKYSPPTQDGADTDFSWGPSGTTSELPNVDINVSDQYALDEITQHYIKLMTKEDPIEFSLDGGSQDPMDYSTSKVTLNYDSLGNVITYLHVTQNELNAYVVN
;
A
#
# COMPACT_ATOMS: atom_id res chain seq x y z
N MET A 1 31.71 -72.85 59.68
CA MET A 1 32.41 -73.86 58.87
C MET A 1 31.54 -74.13 57.64
N LYS A 2 32.03 -73.73 56.46
CA LYS A 2 31.67 -74.13 55.07
C LYS A 2 30.21 -74.58 54.82
N CYS A 3 29.45 -73.95 53.92
CA CYS A 3 29.79 -73.96 52.50
C CYS A 3 29.20 -72.76 51.74
N LEU A 4 30.09 -72.06 51.03
CA LEU A 4 29.83 -71.43 49.73
C LEU A 4 29.63 -72.54 48.68
N LYS A 5 28.95 -72.17 47.57
CA LYS A 5 28.58 -72.94 46.36
C LYS A 5 27.22 -73.62 46.56
N GLU A 6 26.17 -73.22 45.86
CA GLU A 6 26.11 -73.25 44.39
C GLU A 6 25.39 -72.03 43.78
N LEU A 7 26.20 -71.15 43.19
CA LEU A 7 25.82 -70.38 42.02
C LEU A 7 26.09 -71.29 40.80
N TYR A 8 25.09 -71.43 39.94
CA TYR A 8 25.14 -72.02 38.59
C TYR A 8 25.44 -73.53 38.47
N THR A 9 24.37 -74.32 38.37
CA THR A 9 24.30 -75.40 37.37
C THR A 9 22.89 -75.55 36.82
N SER A 10 22.77 -75.35 35.51
CA SER A 10 21.55 -75.26 34.73
C SER A 10 20.88 -76.62 34.49
N CYS A 11 19.55 -76.65 34.59
CA CYS A 11 18.68 -77.59 33.88
C CYS A 11 17.74 -76.82 32.93
N ASN A 12 18.34 -76.22 31.90
CA ASN A 12 17.99 -76.12 30.46
C ASN A 12 16.54 -76.37 29.93
N ALA A 13 15.48 -76.12 30.70
CA ALA A 13 14.12 -76.00 30.16
C ALA A 13 13.32 -74.83 30.77
N VAL A 14 13.79 -74.22 31.87
CA VAL A 14 13.07 -73.14 32.55
C VAL A 14 13.61 -71.75 32.15
N SER A 15 14.93 -71.60 31.96
CA SER A 15 15.54 -70.32 31.54
C SER A 15 15.19 -69.92 30.11
N SER A 16 15.04 -70.90 29.21
CA SER A 16 14.59 -70.64 27.83
C SER A 16 13.14 -70.18 27.81
N VAL A 17 12.27 -70.85 28.57
CA VAL A 17 10.84 -70.53 28.66
C VAL A 17 10.61 -69.15 29.30
N VAL A 18 11.29 -68.83 30.41
CA VAL A 18 11.20 -67.50 31.05
C VAL A 18 11.77 -66.40 30.16
N GLY A 19 12.88 -66.65 29.46
CA GLY A 19 13.45 -65.71 28.48
C GLY A 19 12.49 -65.43 27.33
N SER A 20 11.86 -66.47 26.76
CA SER A 20 10.84 -66.33 25.72
C SER A 20 9.61 -65.57 26.21
N LEU A 21 9.16 -65.79 27.45
CA LEU A 21 7.99 -65.13 28.04
C LEU A 21 8.26 -63.65 28.33
N LEU A 22 9.48 -63.31 28.78
CA LEU A 22 9.93 -61.92 28.94
C LEU A 22 10.02 -61.19 27.60
N ILE A 23 10.63 -61.80 26.58
CA ILE A 23 10.72 -61.20 25.25
C ILE A 23 9.31 -60.97 24.70
N PHE A 24 8.42 -61.96 24.80
CA PHE A 24 7.04 -61.84 24.33
C PHE A 24 6.28 -60.71 25.06
N SER A 25 6.45 -60.60 26.38
CA SER A 25 5.82 -59.54 27.18
C SER A 25 6.34 -58.16 26.79
N ILE A 26 7.65 -58.00 26.62
CA ILE A 26 8.28 -56.75 26.18
C ILE A 26 7.84 -56.40 24.76
N THR A 27 7.79 -57.37 23.85
CA THR A 27 7.32 -57.16 22.47
C THR A 27 5.87 -56.68 22.46
N ILE A 28 4.97 -57.29 23.25
CA ILE A 28 3.58 -56.83 23.35
C ILE A 28 3.53 -55.39 23.88
N ILE A 29 4.26 -55.08 24.96
CA ILE A 29 4.29 -53.72 25.53
C ILE A 29 4.77 -52.71 24.49
N CYS A 30 5.85 -53.01 23.77
CA CYS A 30 6.37 -52.14 22.71
C CYS A 30 5.35 -51.92 21.59
N ILE A 31 4.68 -52.98 21.13
CA ILE A 31 3.64 -52.89 20.10
C ILE A 31 2.46 -52.05 20.60
N THR A 32 2.00 -52.28 21.84
CA THR A 32 0.89 -51.50 22.43
C THR A 32 1.23 -50.02 22.55
N VAL A 33 2.42 -49.68 23.04
CA VAL A 33 2.88 -48.29 23.14
C VAL A 33 3.02 -47.69 21.74
N MET A 34 3.56 -48.42 20.77
CA MET A 34 3.66 -47.95 19.39
C MET A 34 2.28 -47.64 18.81
N PHE A 35 1.30 -48.54 18.93
CA PHE A 35 -0.06 -48.29 18.46
C PHE A 35 -0.72 -47.09 19.14
N LEU A 36 -0.47 -46.89 20.45
CA LEU A 36 -1.04 -45.77 21.21
C LEU A 36 -0.63 -44.41 20.63
N TYR A 37 0.60 -44.28 20.13
CA TYR A 37 1.11 -43.04 19.53
C TYR A 37 0.96 -42.97 18.00
N SER A 38 1.12 -44.09 17.29
CA SER A 38 1.12 -44.09 15.82
C SER A 38 -0.27 -43.93 15.22
N VAL A 39 -1.31 -44.51 15.82
CA VAL A 39 -2.68 -44.42 15.29
C VAL A 39 -3.19 -42.98 15.21
N PRO A 40 -3.13 -42.15 16.28
CA PRO A 40 -3.59 -40.77 16.20
C PRO A 40 -2.76 -39.93 15.22
N MET A 41 -1.44 -40.11 15.21
CA MET A 41 -0.55 -39.41 14.27
C MET A 41 -0.86 -39.74 12.80
N ILE A 42 -1.14 -41.01 12.49
CA ILE A 42 -1.52 -41.43 11.13
C ILE A 42 -2.89 -40.82 10.74
N ALA A 43 -3.83 -40.73 11.67
CA ALA A 43 -5.12 -40.10 11.42
C ALA A 43 -4.96 -38.60 11.12
N GLU A 44 -4.16 -37.87 11.91
CA GLU A 44 -3.85 -36.47 11.65
C GLU A 44 -3.16 -36.27 10.29
N MET A 45 -2.18 -37.12 9.94
CA MET A 45 -1.53 -37.08 8.63
C MET A 45 -2.51 -37.35 7.47
N GLN A 46 -3.51 -38.21 7.68
CA GLN A 46 -4.55 -38.46 6.68
C GLN A 46 -5.45 -37.25 6.52
N ASP A 47 -5.89 -36.63 7.61
CA ASP A 47 -6.73 -35.41 7.57
C ASP A 47 -6.00 -34.24 6.91
N ASP A 48 -4.70 -34.04 7.21
CA ASP A 48 -3.88 -33.02 6.56
C ASP A 48 -3.68 -33.31 5.06
N ALA A 49 -3.44 -34.57 4.69
CA ALA A 49 -3.30 -34.96 3.29
C ALA A 49 -4.62 -34.82 2.51
N GLU A 50 -5.77 -35.07 3.14
CA GLU A 50 -7.08 -34.81 2.56
C GLU A 50 -7.31 -33.31 2.36
N ALA A 51 -6.99 -32.50 3.37
CA ALA A 51 -7.15 -31.05 3.27
C ALA A 51 -6.24 -30.44 2.19
N GLN A 52 -5.00 -30.90 2.05
CA GLN A 52 -4.11 -30.48 0.95
C GLN A 52 -4.67 -30.83 -0.43
N LYS A 53 -5.34 -31.98 -0.58
CA LYS A 53 -6.03 -32.31 -1.84
C LYS A 53 -7.19 -31.37 -2.12
N VAL A 54 -7.93 -30.97 -1.10
CA VAL A 54 -9.00 -29.96 -1.24
C VAL A 54 -8.39 -28.61 -1.61
N GLU A 55 -7.30 -28.16 -0.96
CA GLU A 55 -6.59 -26.93 -1.34
C GLU A 55 -6.17 -26.95 -2.82
N GLN A 56 -5.60 -28.06 -3.30
CA GLN A 56 -5.25 -28.23 -4.71
C GLN A 56 -6.49 -28.19 -5.63
N ALA A 57 -7.60 -28.81 -5.22
CA ALA A 57 -8.85 -28.76 -5.96
C ALA A 57 -9.40 -27.33 -6.03
N PHE A 58 -9.25 -26.54 -4.97
CA PHE A 58 -9.60 -25.13 -4.94
C PHE A 58 -8.68 -24.27 -5.81
N THR A 59 -7.37 -24.54 -5.87
CA THR A 59 -6.48 -23.89 -6.85
C THR A 59 -6.89 -24.21 -8.30
N ILE A 60 -7.34 -25.44 -8.57
CA ILE A 60 -7.89 -25.80 -9.88
C ILE A 60 -9.23 -25.10 -10.13
N LEU A 61 -10.08 -24.98 -9.11
CA LEU A 61 -11.33 -24.23 -9.18
C LEU A 61 -11.08 -22.77 -9.52
N ASP A 62 -10.17 -22.11 -8.82
CA ASP A 62 -9.73 -20.74 -9.08
C ASP A 62 -9.30 -20.55 -10.54
N SER A 63 -8.35 -21.37 -11.02
CA SER A 63 -7.93 -21.32 -12.43
C SER A 63 -9.09 -21.49 -13.41
N ARG A 64 -10.06 -22.37 -13.11
CA ARG A 64 -11.26 -22.57 -13.95
C ARG A 64 -12.22 -21.38 -13.86
N ILE A 65 -12.37 -20.76 -12.70
CA ILE A 65 -13.17 -19.55 -12.52
C ILE A 65 -12.57 -18.42 -13.36
N SER A 66 -11.25 -18.19 -13.30
CA SER A 66 -10.60 -17.18 -14.15
C SER A 66 -10.86 -17.43 -15.63
N LYS A 67 -10.82 -18.68 -16.12
CA LYS A 67 -11.17 -19.00 -17.52
C LYS A 67 -12.62 -18.67 -17.89
N VAL A 68 -13.56 -18.85 -16.95
CA VAL A 68 -14.96 -18.52 -17.17
C VAL A 68 -15.19 -17.02 -17.14
N ALA A 69 -14.60 -16.32 -16.16
CA ALA A 69 -14.67 -14.87 -16.01
C ALA A 69 -14.05 -14.12 -17.20
N LEU A 70 -12.94 -14.64 -17.75
CA LEU A 70 -12.26 -14.09 -18.92
C LEU A 70 -12.85 -14.54 -20.26
N GLY A 71 -13.87 -15.39 -20.25
CA GLY A 71 -14.59 -15.78 -21.46
C GLY A 71 -13.95 -16.85 -22.32
N GLU A 72 -12.93 -17.55 -21.83
CA GLU A 72 -12.34 -18.69 -22.53
C GLU A 72 -13.31 -19.86 -22.62
N SER A 73 -14.24 -19.97 -21.66
CA SER A 73 -15.24 -21.03 -21.62
C SER A 73 -16.54 -20.58 -20.92
N PRO A 74 -17.73 -20.93 -21.45
CA PRO A 74 -19.00 -20.55 -20.83
C PRO A 74 -19.34 -21.34 -19.54
N LEU A 75 -18.70 -22.48 -19.33
CA LEU A 75 -18.93 -23.38 -18.21
C LEU A 75 -17.64 -24.14 -17.89
N GLN A 76 -17.29 -24.21 -16.61
CA GLN A 76 -16.27 -25.11 -16.10
C GLN A 76 -16.81 -25.86 -14.88
N THR A 77 -16.30 -27.06 -14.65
CA THR A 77 -16.70 -27.90 -13.52
C THR A 77 -15.45 -28.36 -12.78
N THR A 78 -15.41 -28.33 -11.45
CA THR A 78 -14.28 -28.87 -10.66
C THR A 78 -14.77 -29.94 -9.72
N SER A 79 -14.10 -31.09 -9.71
CA SER A 79 -14.44 -32.20 -8.81
C SER A 79 -13.70 -32.06 -7.48
N ILE A 80 -14.41 -32.26 -6.37
CA ILE A 80 -13.90 -32.13 -5.00
C ILE A 80 -14.38 -33.32 -4.19
N THR A 81 -13.43 -34.03 -3.56
CA THR A 81 -13.74 -35.10 -2.61
C THR A 81 -14.10 -34.48 -1.26
N LEU A 82 -15.32 -34.73 -0.77
CA LEU A 82 -15.79 -34.12 0.47
C LEU A 82 -15.14 -34.71 1.73
N GLY A 83 -14.77 -36.00 1.73
CA GLY A 83 -14.00 -36.61 2.83
C GLY A 83 -14.71 -36.58 4.20
N GLY A 84 -16.03 -36.42 4.24
CA GLY A 84 -16.82 -36.25 5.47
C GLY A 84 -17.12 -34.78 5.82
N GLY A 85 -16.58 -33.83 5.07
CA GLY A 85 -16.90 -32.41 5.17
C GLY A 85 -18.13 -31.99 4.35
N SER A 86 -18.29 -30.68 4.22
CA SER A 86 -19.33 -30.03 3.43
C SER A 86 -18.75 -28.97 2.50
N ILE A 87 -19.40 -28.77 1.36
CA ILE A 87 -19.17 -27.65 0.45
C ILE A 87 -20.40 -26.74 0.48
N ASN A 88 -20.18 -25.43 0.52
CA ASN A 88 -21.21 -24.41 0.47
C ASN A 88 -20.86 -23.39 -0.62
N VAL A 89 -21.82 -23.06 -1.47
CA VAL A 89 -21.76 -21.91 -2.36
C VAL A 89 -22.70 -20.86 -1.78
N ASN A 90 -22.13 -19.72 -1.40
CA ASN A 90 -22.84 -18.65 -0.70
C ASN A 90 -22.74 -17.37 -1.53
N GLY A 91 -23.85 -16.99 -2.16
CA GLY A 91 -23.95 -15.74 -2.89
C GLY A 91 -24.13 -14.49 -2.01
N PRO A 92 -24.12 -13.29 -2.62
CA PRO A 92 -24.17 -11.98 -1.94
C PRO A 92 -25.41 -11.71 -1.07
N ASP A 93 -26.53 -12.38 -1.36
CA ASP A 93 -27.81 -12.14 -0.68
C ASP A 93 -27.87 -12.74 0.73
N GLU A 94 -26.84 -13.48 1.14
CA GLU A 94 -26.63 -13.88 2.53
C GLU A 94 -25.91 -12.76 3.26
N THR A 95 -26.54 -12.24 4.33
CA THR A 95 -25.96 -11.21 5.20
C THR A 95 -24.56 -11.67 5.65
N GLU A 96 -23.55 -10.80 5.54
CA GLU A 96 -22.20 -10.99 6.14
C GLU A 96 -21.21 -11.95 5.42
N LYS A 97 -21.13 -11.97 4.07
CA LYS A 97 -20.28 -12.94 3.34
C LYS A 97 -19.27 -12.34 2.34
N GLY A 98 -18.72 -11.18 2.67
CA GLY A 98 -17.59 -10.61 1.93
C GLY A 98 -18.00 -9.42 1.05
N ARG A 99 -17.43 -8.24 1.32
CA ARG A 99 -17.66 -7.03 0.55
C ARG A 99 -16.36 -6.27 0.33
N MET A 100 -16.12 -5.87 -0.91
CA MET A 100 -15.04 -4.98 -1.28
C MET A 100 -15.60 -3.58 -1.57
N THR A 101 -15.12 -2.57 -0.84
CA THR A 101 -15.45 -1.16 -1.07
C THR A 101 -14.22 -0.42 -1.53
N ILE A 102 -14.30 0.22 -2.69
CA ILE A 102 -13.21 1.02 -3.25
C ILE A 102 -13.61 2.48 -3.10
N GLN A 103 -12.78 3.24 -2.39
CA GLN A 103 -12.90 4.68 -2.21
C GLN A 103 -11.79 5.38 -2.96
N ILE A 104 -12.15 6.41 -3.72
CA ILE A 104 -11.23 7.25 -4.44
C ILE A 104 -11.42 8.67 -3.91
N ILE A 105 -10.39 9.20 -3.25
CA ILE A 105 -10.47 10.43 -2.46
C ILE A 105 -9.59 11.49 -3.08
N ASN A 106 -10.17 12.64 -3.38
CA ASN A 106 -9.45 13.86 -3.65
C ASN A 106 -9.60 14.78 -2.42
N GLN A 107 -8.52 14.91 -1.66
CA GLN A 107 -8.42 15.75 -0.47
C GLN A 107 -8.41 17.24 -0.79
N THR A 108 -7.97 17.64 -1.99
CA THR A 108 -7.91 19.06 -2.40
C THR A 108 -9.32 19.65 -2.51
N ASP A 109 -10.22 18.93 -3.19
CA ASP A 109 -11.61 19.38 -3.40
C ASP A 109 -12.59 18.72 -2.41
N ASN A 110 -12.08 17.91 -1.48
CA ASN A 110 -12.84 17.08 -0.55
C ASN A 110 -13.92 16.23 -1.24
N THR A 111 -13.63 15.74 -2.44
CA THR A 111 -14.52 14.87 -3.21
C THR A 111 -14.15 13.40 -3.00
N LYS A 112 -15.18 12.55 -2.96
CA LYS A 112 -15.05 11.12 -2.74
C LYS A 112 -15.95 10.38 -3.72
N GLU A 113 -15.36 9.48 -4.48
CA GLU A 113 -16.08 8.46 -5.24
C GLU A 113 -15.99 7.14 -4.48
N GLU A 114 -17.10 6.43 -4.39
CA GLU A 114 -17.16 5.12 -3.77
C GLU A 114 -17.99 4.17 -4.62
N PHE A 115 -17.56 2.92 -4.66
CA PHE A 115 -18.36 1.82 -5.17
C PHE A 115 -18.03 0.57 -4.39
N ASN A 116 -19.04 -0.30 -4.26
CA ASN A 116 -18.94 -1.55 -3.53
C ASN A 116 -19.29 -2.73 -4.43
N CYS A 117 -18.69 -3.87 -4.11
CA CYS A 117 -18.91 -5.15 -4.76
C CYS A 117 -19.05 -6.21 -3.69
N SER A 118 -20.06 -7.06 -3.85
CA SER A 118 -20.14 -8.29 -3.06
C SER A 118 -19.18 -9.33 -3.63
N LEU A 119 -18.59 -10.13 -2.76
CA LEU A 119 -17.64 -11.17 -3.16
C LEU A 119 -18.33 -12.53 -3.32
N GLY A 120 -19.07 -12.96 -2.29
CA GLY A 120 -19.58 -14.33 -2.23
C GLY A 120 -18.45 -15.37 -2.11
N THR A 121 -18.81 -16.61 -1.78
CA THR A 121 -17.82 -17.65 -1.51
C THR A 121 -18.22 -19.01 -2.07
N VAL A 122 -17.21 -19.81 -2.42
CA VAL A 122 -17.30 -21.28 -2.40
C VAL A 122 -16.45 -21.72 -1.23
N GLU A 123 -17.02 -22.46 -0.28
CA GLU A 123 -16.37 -22.79 0.98
C GLU A 123 -16.47 -24.30 1.26
N TYR A 124 -15.34 -24.94 1.49
CA TYR A 124 -15.24 -26.27 2.06
C TYR A 124 -15.03 -26.17 3.57
N ILE A 125 -15.78 -26.97 4.33
CA ILE A 125 -15.70 -27.04 5.79
C ILE A 125 -15.56 -28.50 6.22
N LYS A 126 -14.51 -28.81 7.00
CA LYS A 126 -14.37 -30.08 7.71
C LYS A 126 -13.85 -29.77 9.11
N ASP A 127 -14.66 -30.12 10.11
CA ASP A 127 -14.44 -29.78 11.51
C ASP A 127 -14.22 -28.27 11.70
N ASP A 128 -13.00 -27.87 12.06
CA ASP A 128 -12.60 -26.47 12.31
C ASP A 128 -11.79 -25.86 11.14
N ARG A 129 -11.48 -26.66 10.11
CA ARG A 129 -10.73 -26.20 8.94
C ARG A 129 -11.68 -25.74 7.85
N LYS A 130 -11.39 -24.57 7.29
CA LYS A 130 -12.12 -24.00 6.16
C LYS A 130 -11.19 -23.68 5.00
N ILE A 131 -11.61 -23.99 3.79
CA ILE A 131 -10.92 -23.60 2.57
C ILE A 131 -11.94 -22.89 1.70
N ALA A 132 -11.68 -21.64 1.33
CA ALA A 132 -12.63 -20.85 0.56
C ALA A 132 -12.00 -20.19 -0.66
N TYR A 133 -12.78 -20.15 -1.73
CA TYR A 133 -12.57 -19.25 -2.83
C TYR A 133 -13.37 -17.97 -2.58
N GLU A 134 -12.72 -16.81 -2.56
CA GLU A 134 -13.35 -15.51 -2.37
C GLU A 134 -12.58 -14.42 -3.14
N GLY A 135 -13.31 -13.59 -3.90
CA GLY A 135 -12.76 -12.38 -4.52
C GLY A 135 -11.62 -12.59 -5.50
N GLY A 136 -11.46 -13.80 -6.03
CA GLY A 136 -10.37 -14.18 -6.93
C GLY A 136 -9.25 -14.98 -6.27
N GLY A 137 -9.21 -15.09 -4.95
CA GLY A 137 -8.17 -15.83 -4.22
C GLY A 137 -8.69 -17.10 -3.56
N VAL A 138 -7.77 -17.96 -3.11
CA VAL A 138 -8.06 -19.13 -2.29
C VAL A 138 -7.42 -18.97 -0.92
N TRP A 139 -8.22 -19.09 0.12
CA TRP A 139 -7.86 -18.86 1.52
C TRP A 139 -8.06 -20.15 2.31
N SER A 140 -7.09 -20.51 3.17
CA SER A 140 -7.15 -21.68 4.04
C SER A 140 -7.07 -21.23 5.48
N ASN A 141 -8.15 -21.41 6.23
CA ASN A 141 -8.27 -21.08 7.64
C ASN A 141 -8.11 -22.38 8.46
N TYR A 142 -7.09 -22.40 9.30
CA TYR A 142 -6.72 -23.56 10.13
C TYR A 142 -7.50 -23.62 11.46
N GLY A 143 -8.52 -22.78 11.64
CA GLY A 143 -9.38 -22.74 12.81
C GLY A 143 -8.62 -22.42 14.09
N SER A 144 -9.03 -23.02 15.20
CA SER A 144 -8.36 -22.93 16.51
C SER A 144 -6.91 -23.41 16.52
N LYS A 145 -6.45 -24.11 15.48
CA LYS A 145 -5.08 -24.64 15.36
C LYS A 145 -4.10 -23.69 14.67
N GLY A 146 -4.57 -22.60 14.04
CA GLY A 146 -3.71 -21.68 13.29
C GLY A 146 -4.40 -20.40 12.80
N GLY A 147 -3.73 -19.63 11.94
CA GLY A 147 -4.31 -18.46 11.29
C GLY A 147 -4.90 -18.78 9.90
N THR A 148 -5.30 -17.75 9.18
CA THR A 148 -5.64 -17.85 7.75
C THR A 148 -4.40 -17.63 6.90
N ILE A 149 -4.22 -18.47 5.88
CA ILE A 149 -3.16 -18.28 4.88
C ILE A 149 -3.74 -18.23 3.47
N MET A 150 -3.04 -17.55 2.58
CA MET A 150 -3.31 -17.56 1.15
C MET A 150 -2.75 -18.84 0.52
N VAL A 151 -3.59 -19.58 -0.19
CA VAL A 151 -3.24 -20.76 -0.99
C VAL A 151 -3.05 -20.39 -2.46
N SER A 152 -3.94 -19.57 -3.00
CA SER A 152 -3.87 -19.03 -4.36
C SER A 152 -4.08 -17.52 -4.31
N PRO A 153 -3.22 -16.71 -4.96
CA PRO A 153 -3.35 -15.26 -4.92
C PRO A 153 -4.56 -14.79 -5.72
N PRO A 154 -5.22 -13.71 -5.29
CA PRO A 154 -6.26 -13.07 -6.09
C PRO A 154 -5.66 -12.40 -7.33
N GLU A 155 -6.51 -12.18 -8.34
CA GLU A 155 -6.16 -11.50 -9.61
C GLU A 155 -5.90 -9.97 -9.45
N PHE A 156 -5.63 -9.54 -8.22
CA PHE A 156 -5.23 -8.19 -7.84
C PHE A 156 -3.81 -7.92 -8.34
N HIS A 157 -3.63 -6.94 -9.22
CA HIS A 157 -2.31 -6.61 -9.77
C HIS A 157 -1.99 -5.11 -9.68
N TYR A 158 -0.80 -4.79 -9.17
CA TYR A 158 -0.24 -3.44 -9.21
C TYR A 158 1.20 -3.49 -9.74
N ASN A 159 1.48 -2.72 -10.80
CA ASN A 159 2.77 -2.73 -11.49
C ASN A 159 3.60 -1.43 -11.27
N GLY A 160 3.25 -0.64 -10.25
CA GLY A 160 3.87 0.68 -10.00
C GLY A 160 3.23 1.85 -10.74
N VAL A 161 2.33 1.59 -11.70
CA VAL A 161 1.64 2.65 -12.48
C VAL A 161 0.15 2.39 -12.60
N THR A 162 -0.23 1.14 -12.83
CA THR A 162 -1.61 0.70 -13.03
C THR A 162 -2.02 -0.24 -11.92
N LEU A 163 -3.11 0.10 -11.21
CA LEU A 163 -3.83 -0.79 -10.33
C LEU A 163 -4.97 -1.46 -11.11
N THR A 164 -4.92 -2.79 -11.22
CA THR A 164 -5.94 -3.62 -11.86
C THR A 164 -6.61 -4.50 -10.82
N LEU A 165 -7.92 -4.34 -10.66
CA LEU A 165 -8.78 -5.03 -9.70
C LEU A 165 -9.95 -5.70 -10.42
N PRO A 166 -9.76 -6.92 -10.93
CA PRO A 166 -10.86 -7.76 -11.39
C PRO A 166 -11.47 -8.48 -10.18
N ILE A 167 -12.63 -8.01 -9.75
CA ILE A 167 -13.36 -8.55 -8.60
C ILE A 167 -14.21 -9.71 -9.10
N MET A 168 -13.96 -10.90 -8.56
CA MET A 168 -14.76 -12.10 -8.87
C MET A 168 -15.91 -12.21 -7.87
N THR A 169 -17.15 -12.09 -8.36
CA THR A 169 -18.37 -12.22 -7.53
C THR A 169 -19.00 -13.58 -7.77
N ILE A 170 -19.00 -14.43 -6.75
CA ILE A 170 -19.68 -15.73 -6.74
C ILE A 170 -21.15 -15.53 -6.36
N ASN A 171 -22.02 -15.83 -7.31
CA ASN A 171 -23.46 -15.92 -7.18
C ASN A 171 -23.90 -17.39 -7.05
N GLY A 172 -25.07 -17.60 -6.47
CA GLY A 172 -25.66 -18.93 -6.33
C GLY A 172 -25.83 -19.34 -4.87
N ARG A 173 -26.59 -20.42 -4.67
CA ARG A 173 -26.87 -20.96 -3.35
C ARG A 173 -27.03 -22.46 -3.43
N SER A 174 -26.03 -23.19 -2.96
CA SER A 174 -26.06 -24.65 -2.95
C SER A 174 -25.15 -25.18 -1.87
N SER A 175 -25.48 -26.34 -1.32
CA SER A 175 -24.63 -27.01 -0.34
C SER A 175 -24.70 -28.52 -0.56
N SER A 176 -23.62 -29.20 -0.23
CA SER A 176 -23.56 -30.66 -0.21
C SER A 176 -22.62 -31.13 0.89
N SER A 177 -22.92 -32.27 1.49
CA SER A 177 -22.11 -32.87 2.54
C SER A 177 -22.08 -34.38 2.37
N GLY A 178 -20.97 -35.00 2.78
CA GLY A 178 -20.81 -36.45 2.65
C GLY A 178 -19.36 -36.87 2.50
N LYS A 179 -19.14 -38.11 2.08
CA LYS A 179 -17.80 -38.70 1.89
C LYS A 179 -17.40 -38.88 0.43
N GLY A 180 -18.34 -38.69 -0.51
CA GLY A 180 -18.11 -38.88 -1.93
C GLY A 180 -17.50 -37.66 -2.61
N ASP A 181 -17.35 -37.77 -3.92
CA ASP A 181 -16.94 -36.67 -4.79
C ASP A 181 -18.18 -35.87 -5.21
N ILE A 182 -18.03 -34.56 -5.28
CA ILE A 182 -19.02 -33.64 -5.85
C ILE A 182 -18.36 -32.78 -6.92
N ASP A 183 -19.17 -32.26 -7.83
CA ASP A 183 -18.71 -31.37 -8.87
C ASP A 183 -19.23 -29.95 -8.62
N ILE A 184 -18.39 -28.94 -8.76
CA ILE A 184 -18.80 -27.53 -8.69
C ILE A 184 -18.79 -26.96 -10.10
N ALA A 185 -19.96 -26.62 -10.61
CA ALA A 185 -20.12 -25.96 -11.90
C ALA A 185 -20.09 -24.44 -11.72
N VAL A 186 -19.35 -23.74 -12.58
CA VAL A 186 -19.28 -22.28 -12.63
C VAL A 186 -19.58 -21.79 -14.04
N THR A 187 -20.48 -20.82 -14.17
CA THR A 187 -20.82 -20.16 -15.43
C THR A 187 -20.72 -18.64 -15.32
N SER A 188 -20.50 -17.96 -16.43
CA SER A 188 -20.57 -16.49 -16.54
C SER A 188 -21.20 -16.11 -17.88
N ASP A 189 -21.78 -14.92 -17.94
CA ASP A 189 -22.18 -14.32 -19.21
C ASP A 189 -21.01 -13.63 -19.94
N ASN A 190 -19.82 -13.64 -19.33
CA ASN A 190 -18.59 -13.04 -19.83
C ASN A 190 -18.74 -11.54 -20.15
N LYS A 191 -19.49 -10.81 -19.31
CA LYS A 191 -19.66 -9.37 -19.42
C LYS A 191 -19.24 -8.69 -18.11
N PRO A 192 -17.94 -8.39 -17.94
CA PRO A 192 -17.50 -7.64 -16.78
C PRO A 192 -18.19 -6.27 -16.69
N HIS A 193 -18.71 -5.96 -15.50
CA HIS A 193 -19.18 -4.64 -15.16
C HIS A 193 -17.98 -3.73 -14.88
N ILE A 194 -17.75 -2.73 -15.74
CA ILE A 194 -16.65 -1.78 -15.57
C ILE A 194 -17.05 -0.73 -14.52
N LEU A 195 -16.37 -0.76 -13.37
CA LEU A 195 -16.60 0.19 -12.28
C LEU A 195 -15.69 1.41 -12.40
N TYR A 196 -14.47 1.19 -12.89
CA TYR A 196 -13.52 2.25 -13.21
C TYR A 196 -12.60 1.83 -14.38
N PRO A 197 -12.33 2.70 -15.37
CA PRO A 197 -12.95 4.00 -15.60
C PRO A 197 -14.38 3.86 -16.12
N ASN A 198 -15.30 4.72 -15.65
CA ASN A 198 -16.70 4.73 -16.07
C ASN A 198 -17.30 6.15 -16.01
N VAL A 199 -17.02 6.94 -17.06
CA VAL A 199 -17.48 8.34 -17.19
C VAL A 199 -19.00 8.51 -17.29
N SER A 200 -19.71 7.44 -17.68
CA SER A 200 -21.17 7.42 -17.73
C SER A 200 -21.79 7.35 -16.33
N ALA A 201 -21.11 6.71 -15.38
CA ALA A 201 -21.52 6.66 -13.98
C ALA A 201 -21.11 7.93 -13.22
N SER A 202 -19.89 8.42 -13.45
CA SER A 202 -19.41 9.70 -12.90
C SER A 202 -18.29 10.26 -13.77
N VAL A 203 -18.35 11.56 -14.09
CA VAL A 203 -17.33 12.26 -14.88
C VAL A 203 -15.93 12.21 -14.26
N LEU A 204 -15.86 11.92 -12.95
CA LEU A 204 -14.62 11.78 -12.18
C LEU A 204 -13.97 10.40 -12.36
N ARG A 205 -14.72 9.38 -12.81
CA ARG A 205 -14.20 8.02 -13.02
C ARG A 205 -13.51 7.88 -14.37
N LYS A 206 -12.42 8.62 -14.56
CA LYS A 206 -11.60 8.60 -15.78
C LYS A 206 -10.14 8.37 -15.45
N ASN A 207 -9.42 7.83 -16.41
CA ASN A 207 -7.96 7.75 -16.35
C ASN A 207 -7.33 8.93 -17.13
N PRO A 208 -6.13 9.41 -16.73
CA PRO A 208 -5.41 9.08 -15.50
C PRO A 208 -6.16 9.47 -14.22
N VAL A 209 -5.86 8.81 -13.10
CA VAL A 209 -6.47 9.09 -11.80
C VAL A 209 -5.96 10.45 -11.30
N VAL A 210 -6.87 11.40 -11.11
CA VAL A 210 -6.59 12.77 -10.62
C VAL A 210 -6.95 12.95 -9.14
N HIS A 211 -7.08 11.85 -8.41
CA HIS A 211 -7.39 11.85 -6.98
C HIS A 211 -6.08 11.82 -6.19
N ASP A 212 -6.13 11.85 -4.86
CA ASP A 212 -4.95 11.82 -3.98
C ASP A 212 -4.72 10.44 -3.36
N LYS A 213 -5.79 9.65 -3.22
CA LYS A 213 -5.75 8.35 -2.56
C LYS A 213 -6.79 7.40 -3.12
N VAL A 214 -6.43 6.13 -3.26
CA VAL A 214 -7.37 5.03 -3.47
C VAL A 214 -7.28 4.13 -2.23
N ILE A 215 -8.40 3.87 -1.58
CA ILE A 215 -8.47 2.97 -0.43
C ILE A 215 -9.40 1.80 -0.80
N VAL A 216 -8.94 0.58 -0.58
CA VAL A 216 -9.72 -0.64 -0.76
C VAL A 216 -9.99 -1.24 0.61
N TYR A 217 -11.26 -1.29 0.99
CA TYR A 217 -11.74 -1.95 2.19
C TYR A 217 -12.27 -3.33 1.80
N ILE A 218 -11.77 -4.38 2.43
CA ILE A 218 -12.19 -5.76 2.19
C ILE A 218 -12.72 -6.31 3.51
N GLU A 219 -14.04 -6.25 3.67
CA GLU A 219 -14.78 -6.85 4.78
C GLU A 219 -14.93 -8.34 4.47
N SER A 220 -14.29 -9.22 5.23
CA SER A 220 -14.22 -10.67 4.95
C SER A 220 -13.80 -11.46 6.18
N GLN A 221 -14.26 -12.72 6.29
CA GLN A 221 -13.75 -13.66 7.31
C GLN A 221 -12.26 -14.02 7.13
N TYR A 222 -11.69 -13.67 5.97
CA TYR A 222 -10.31 -13.91 5.56
C TYR A 222 -9.49 -12.61 5.51
N TYR A 223 -9.93 -11.55 6.20
CA TYR A 223 -9.32 -10.21 6.13
C TYR A 223 -7.84 -10.18 6.51
N ASP A 224 -7.42 -11.02 7.46
CA ASP A 224 -6.03 -11.15 7.88
C ASP A 224 -5.14 -11.65 6.72
N ALA A 225 -5.60 -12.65 5.97
CA ALA A 225 -4.89 -13.15 4.80
C ALA A 225 -4.92 -12.16 3.62
N TRP A 226 -6.01 -11.42 3.44
CA TRP A 226 -6.08 -10.33 2.47
C TRP A 226 -5.06 -9.22 2.76
N ALA A 227 -4.94 -8.80 4.03
CA ALA A 227 -3.95 -7.83 4.46
C ALA A 227 -2.52 -8.35 4.26
N ASN A 228 -2.25 -9.59 4.67
CA ASN A 228 -0.95 -10.23 4.46
C ASN A 228 -0.57 -10.31 2.97
N TYR A 229 -1.53 -10.62 2.08
CA TYR A 229 -1.29 -10.62 0.64
C TYR A 229 -0.99 -9.21 0.13
N ALA A 230 -1.76 -8.21 0.55
CA ALA A 230 -1.52 -6.82 0.16
C ALA A 230 -0.14 -6.32 0.59
N ASP A 231 0.39 -6.76 1.72
CA ASP A 231 1.77 -6.44 2.15
C ASP A 231 2.86 -7.11 1.29
N THR A 232 2.51 -8.14 0.50
CA THR A 232 3.45 -8.73 -0.49
C THR A 232 3.54 -7.92 -1.78
N LEU A 233 2.57 -7.05 -2.05
CA LEU A 233 2.58 -6.18 -3.21
C LEU A 233 3.61 -5.05 -3.01
N ILE A 234 4.20 -4.60 -4.10
CA ILE A 234 5.21 -3.54 -4.03
C ILE A 234 4.49 -2.22 -3.78
N TYR A 235 5.00 -1.45 -2.82
CA TYR A 235 4.52 -0.09 -2.51
C TYR A 235 3.10 0.00 -1.95
N THR A 236 2.66 -1.06 -1.31
CA THR A 236 1.39 -1.13 -0.60
C THR A 236 1.65 -1.39 0.87
N SER A 237 0.77 -0.88 1.70
CA SER A 237 0.67 -1.26 3.10
C SER A 237 -0.78 -1.53 3.41
N ALA A 238 -1.04 -2.63 4.10
CA ALA A 238 -2.35 -2.93 4.63
C ALA A 238 -2.40 -2.71 6.14
N THR A 239 -3.57 -2.29 6.61
CA THR A 239 -3.92 -2.32 8.03
C THR A 239 -5.17 -3.17 8.21
N VAL A 240 -5.42 -3.62 9.44
CA VAL A 240 -6.57 -4.44 9.77
C VAL A 240 -7.46 -3.74 10.80
N ASP A 241 -8.76 -3.88 10.64
CA ASP A 241 -9.77 -3.51 11.62
C ASP A 241 -10.46 -4.79 12.09
N ASP A 242 -9.95 -5.38 13.17
CA ASP A 242 -10.43 -6.65 13.73
C ASP A 242 -11.88 -6.56 14.22
N ALA A 243 -12.36 -5.38 14.61
CA ALA A 243 -13.72 -5.21 15.12
C ALA A 243 -14.78 -5.36 14.02
N ASN A 244 -14.40 -5.04 12.78
CA ASN A 244 -15.25 -5.11 11.60
C ASN A 244 -14.79 -6.17 10.60
N GLU A 245 -13.84 -7.05 10.97
CA GLU A 245 -13.26 -8.08 10.10
C GLU A 245 -12.85 -7.53 8.73
N THR A 246 -12.12 -6.40 8.71
CA THR A 246 -11.84 -5.64 7.49
C THR A 246 -10.35 -5.42 7.27
N ALA A 247 -9.86 -5.74 6.06
CA ALA A 247 -8.55 -5.33 5.58
C ALA A 247 -8.66 -3.97 4.88
N ILE A 248 -7.75 -3.05 5.19
CA ILE A 248 -7.73 -1.70 4.64
C ILE A 248 -6.41 -1.52 3.89
N ILE A 249 -6.50 -1.49 2.56
CA ILE A 249 -5.35 -1.35 1.68
C ILE A 249 -5.34 0.07 1.12
N GLU A 250 -4.25 0.80 1.33
CA GLU A 250 -4.12 2.18 0.91
C GLU A 250 -3.14 2.32 -0.26
N PHE A 251 -3.55 3.07 -1.27
CA PHE A 251 -2.72 3.41 -2.43
C PHE A 251 -2.70 4.92 -2.62
N HIS A 252 -1.53 5.44 -2.96
CA HIS A 252 -1.32 6.85 -3.27
C HIS A 252 -1.31 7.07 -4.79
N THR A 253 -1.71 8.25 -5.23
CA THR A 253 -1.74 8.70 -6.64
C THR A 253 -0.84 9.93 -6.81
N THR A 254 -0.43 10.27 -8.05
CA THR A 254 0.65 11.25 -8.24
C THR A 254 -0.03 12.59 -8.29
N PRO A 255 0.38 13.55 -7.44
CA PRO A 255 -0.07 14.92 -7.62
C PRO A 255 0.16 15.35 -9.08
N PRO A 256 -0.78 16.10 -9.67
CA PRO A 256 -0.70 16.48 -11.07
C PRO A 256 0.64 17.17 -11.39
N MET A 257 1.28 16.74 -12.49
CA MET A 257 2.52 17.31 -13.02
C MET A 257 2.25 18.05 -14.34
N GLY A 258 3.17 18.94 -14.71
CA GLY A 258 3.05 19.85 -15.84
C GLY A 258 2.65 21.26 -15.40
N THR A 259 2.05 22.02 -16.31
CA THR A 259 1.61 23.40 -16.03
C THR A 259 0.13 23.44 -15.67
N PHE A 260 -0.20 24.00 -14.51
CA PHE A 260 -1.56 24.18 -14.04
C PHE A 260 -1.77 25.58 -13.43
N SER A 261 -3.04 25.99 -13.32
CA SER A 261 -3.39 27.25 -12.64
C SER A 261 -2.94 27.21 -11.19
N LEU A 262 -2.44 28.34 -10.70
CA LEU A 262 -2.00 28.47 -9.33
C LEU A 262 -3.19 28.32 -8.38
N THR A 263 -3.01 27.57 -7.31
CA THR A 263 -3.94 27.52 -6.19
C THR A 263 -3.18 27.89 -4.92
N ASN A 264 -3.89 28.06 -3.81
CA ASN A 264 -3.25 28.27 -2.51
C ASN A 264 -2.59 26.99 -1.94
N LYS A 265 -2.64 25.86 -2.66
CA LYS A 265 -2.11 24.57 -2.24
C LYS A 265 -1.51 23.77 -3.40
N ILE A 266 -0.23 23.45 -3.34
CA ILE A 266 0.46 22.67 -4.38
C ILE A 266 1.00 21.39 -3.77
N LYS A 267 0.63 20.24 -4.33
CA LYS A 267 1.08 18.94 -3.86
C LYS A 267 2.24 18.42 -4.70
N MET A 268 3.19 17.79 -4.05
CA MET A 268 4.30 17.08 -4.67
C MET A 268 4.43 15.70 -4.02
N GLY A 269 4.47 14.66 -4.84
CA GLY A 269 4.68 13.30 -4.40
C GLY A 269 6.07 13.10 -3.83
N GLN A 270 6.34 11.91 -3.31
CA GLN A 270 7.71 11.56 -2.96
C GLN A 270 8.59 11.55 -4.21
N VAL A 271 9.85 11.95 -4.09
CA VAL A 271 10.78 11.94 -5.20
C VAL A 271 11.66 10.70 -5.21
N ASN A 272 12.11 10.28 -6.39
CA ASN A 272 13.07 9.20 -6.55
C ASN A 272 14.43 9.61 -5.99
N LYS A 273 14.75 9.15 -4.79
CA LYS A 273 15.98 9.51 -4.06
C LYS A 273 17.27 9.06 -4.76
N SER A 274 17.19 8.05 -5.63
CA SER A 274 18.36 7.58 -6.40
C SER A 274 18.79 8.60 -7.45
N ASN A 275 17.88 9.47 -7.88
CA ASN A 275 18.17 10.59 -8.75
C ASN A 275 18.76 11.75 -7.92
N LEU A 276 19.86 12.33 -8.38
CA LEU A 276 20.51 13.44 -7.69
C LEU A 276 19.70 14.73 -7.81
N GLN A 277 19.06 14.94 -8.96
CA GLN A 277 18.21 16.09 -9.27
C GLN A 277 16.82 15.59 -9.71
N PRO A 278 15.99 15.12 -8.77
CA PRO A 278 14.71 14.55 -9.11
C PRO A 278 13.66 15.60 -9.48
N VAL A 279 13.85 16.88 -9.18
CA VAL A 279 12.92 17.93 -9.62
C VAL A 279 13.41 18.47 -10.97
N HIS A 280 12.54 18.48 -11.97
CA HIS A 280 12.87 18.90 -13.34
C HIS A 280 12.34 20.29 -13.68
N ASP A 281 11.16 20.61 -13.17
CA ASP A 281 10.57 21.95 -13.28
C ASP A 281 9.94 22.32 -11.94
N PHE A 282 10.25 23.51 -11.43
CA PHE A 282 9.52 24.10 -10.31
C PHE A 282 9.49 25.63 -10.47
N ASN A 283 8.69 26.09 -11.43
CA ASN A 283 8.57 27.52 -11.73
C ASN A 283 7.15 28.03 -11.48
N PHE A 284 7.07 29.29 -11.08
CA PHE A 284 5.85 30.04 -10.88
C PHE A 284 5.82 31.22 -11.84
N HIS A 285 4.71 31.36 -12.55
CA HIS A 285 4.36 32.58 -13.28
C HIS A 285 3.30 33.30 -12.45
N PHE A 286 3.71 34.33 -11.73
CA PHE A 286 2.84 35.15 -10.89
C PHE A 286 2.33 36.34 -11.66
N GLU A 287 1.03 36.63 -11.55
CA GLU A 287 0.37 37.83 -12.06
C GLU A 287 -0.31 38.59 -10.91
N ALA A 288 -0.39 39.91 -11.03
CA ALA A 288 -0.97 40.77 -9.99
C ALA A 288 -2.50 40.66 -9.91
N ALA A 289 -3.06 40.56 -8.70
CA ALA A 289 -4.51 40.49 -8.46
C ALA A 289 -5.26 41.81 -8.74
N GLU A 290 -4.59 42.95 -8.62
CA GLU A 290 -5.23 44.27 -8.65
C GLU A 290 -4.28 45.41 -9.09
N SER A 291 -4.82 46.64 -9.16
CA SER A 291 -4.09 47.87 -9.51
C SER A 291 -2.83 48.20 -8.68
N GLN A 292 -2.61 47.53 -7.55
CA GLN A 292 -1.45 47.74 -6.68
C GLN A 292 -0.20 47.00 -7.18
N GLY A 293 -0.34 46.13 -8.19
CA GLY A 293 0.76 45.37 -8.78
C GLY A 293 1.31 44.27 -7.86
N LEU A 294 2.39 43.63 -8.32
CA LEU A 294 3.09 42.62 -7.55
C LEU A 294 3.90 43.30 -6.45
N ASN A 295 3.30 43.42 -5.26
CA ASN A 295 3.92 44.07 -4.10
C ASN A 295 3.84 43.24 -2.82
N PRO A 296 4.39 42.02 -2.80
CA PRO A 296 4.38 41.19 -1.61
C PRO A 296 5.28 41.79 -0.53
N LYS A 297 4.70 42.08 0.65
CA LYS A 297 5.49 42.32 1.86
C LYS A 297 6.07 41.01 2.41
N LYS A 298 5.30 39.94 2.22
CA LYS A 298 5.57 38.57 2.65
C LYS A 298 4.66 37.66 1.84
N TYR A 299 5.22 36.89 0.92
CA TYR A 299 4.48 35.84 0.22
C TYR A 299 5.16 34.50 0.49
N GLU A 300 4.53 33.65 1.29
CA GLU A 300 5.10 32.39 1.74
C GLU A 300 4.58 31.23 0.91
N MET A 301 5.51 30.43 0.39
CA MET A 301 5.24 29.09 -0.13
C MET A 301 5.84 28.11 0.88
N LYS A 302 4.98 27.57 1.76
CA LYS A 302 5.39 26.78 2.92
C LYS A 302 4.98 25.32 2.76
N ALA A 303 5.96 24.42 2.73
CA ALA A 303 5.74 22.97 2.81
C ALA A 303 6.02 22.44 4.22
N THR A 304 5.23 21.44 4.62
CA THR A 304 5.42 20.70 5.89
C THR A 304 5.39 19.20 5.64
N SER A 305 6.30 18.45 6.27
CA SER A 305 6.37 16.98 6.22
C SER A 305 6.84 16.46 7.57
N GLY A 306 5.94 15.84 8.34
CA GLY A 306 6.19 15.45 9.72
C GLY A 306 6.70 16.63 10.57
N THR A 307 7.94 16.53 11.06
CA THR A 307 8.62 17.56 11.88
C THR A 307 9.32 18.64 11.07
N LYS A 308 9.40 18.49 9.74
CA LYS A 308 10.16 19.34 8.82
C LYS A 308 9.27 20.43 8.22
N THR A 309 9.84 21.62 8.06
CA THR A 309 9.21 22.77 7.41
C THR A 309 10.20 23.41 6.44
N LEU A 310 9.77 23.63 5.19
CA LEU A 310 10.49 24.38 4.18
C LEU A 310 9.65 25.57 3.73
N THR A 311 10.21 26.77 3.73
CA THR A 311 9.51 27.99 3.33
C THR A 311 10.32 28.78 2.32
N TYR A 312 9.73 29.06 1.16
CA TYR A 312 10.20 30.08 0.23
C TYR A 312 9.39 31.36 0.48
N ASN A 313 10.07 32.48 0.66
CA ASN A 313 9.44 33.75 1.00
C ASN A 313 9.83 34.83 0.00
N LEU A 314 8.86 35.34 -0.75
CA LEU A 314 9.06 36.43 -1.71
C LEU A 314 8.68 37.77 -1.10
N GLN A 315 9.54 38.78 -1.29
CA GLN A 315 9.32 40.14 -0.78
C GLN A 315 9.77 41.21 -1.78
N LYS A 316 9.08 42.33 -1.81
CA LYS A 316 9.48 43.54 -2.56
C LYS A 316 10.08 44.57 -1.59
N LYS A 317 11.40 44.51 -1.35
CA LYS A 317 12.10 45.39 -0.38
C LYS A 317 13.19 46.29 -0.97
N GLY A 318 13.93 45.84 -1.99
CA GLY A 318 15.08 46.56 -2.54
C GLY A 318 14.85 47.43 -3.78
N GLY A 319 13.67 47.38 -4.42
CA GLY A 319 13.39 48.11 -5.65
C GLY A 319 11.94 48.00 -6.14
N ALA A 320 11.53 48.92 -7.03
CA ALA A 320 10.15 48.99 -7.52
C ALA A 320 9.74 47.82 -8.45
N ASN A 321 10.70 47.13 -9.05
CA ASN A 321 10.45 46.11 -10.08
C ASN A 321 11.22 44.80 -9.79
N GLN A 322 11.38 44.45 -8.51
CA GLN A 322 12.15 43.26 -8.13
C GLN A 322 11.54 42.54 -6.93
N LEU A 323 11.65 41.22 -6.93
CA LEU A 323 11.31 40.33 -5.83
C LEU A 323 12.60 39.69 -5.27
N GLU A 324 12.79 39.84 -3.98
CA GLU A 324 13.81 39.12 -3.21
C GLU A 324 13.24 37.78 -2.76
N LEU A 325 14.10 36.76 -2.71
CA LEU A 325 13.76 35.43 -2.22
C LEU A 325 14.55 35.12 -0.95
N TYR A 326 13.85 34.58 0.04
CA TYR A 326 14.43 33.98 1.24
C TYR A 326 13.98 32.53 1.34
N VAL A 327 14.89 31.60 1.65
CA VAL A 327 14.56 30.18 1.87
C VAL A 327 14.91 29.81 3.29
N THR A 328 13.97 29.18 4.00
CA THR A 328 14.15 28.75 5.38
C THR A 328 13.75 27.29 5.54
N TYR A 329 14.64 26.49 6.12
CA TYR A 329 14.39 25.11 6.49
C TYR A 329 14.52 24.92 8.01
N MET A 330 13.64 24.10 8.58
CA MET A 330 13.61 23.77 10.01
C MET A 330 13.15 22.32 10.20
N ASP A 331 13.76 21.59 11.13
CA ASP A 331 13.29 20.28 11.58
C ASP A 331 13.15 20.26 13.11
N THR A 332 11.91 20.24 13.59
CA THR A 332 11.63 20.28 15.03
C THR A 332 12.05 19.01 15.78
N SER A 333 12.45 17.94 15.08
CA SER A 333 12.98 16.72 15.70
C SER A 333 14.39 16.88 16.28
N VAL A 334 15.19 17.82 15.74
CA VAL A 334 16.53 18.15 16.27
C VAL A 334 16.48 19.27 17.29
N GLY A 335 15.50 20.16 17.18
CA GLY A 335 15.22 21.24 18.14
C GLY A 335 14.62 22.46 17.45
N PRO A 336 13.97 23.37 18.20
CA PRO A 336 13.33 24.56 17.62
C PRO A 336 14.32 25.60 17.08
N ASP A 337 15.56 25.56 17.54
CA ASP A 337 16.59 26.56 17.22
C ASP A 337 17.46 26.16 16.01
N TYR A 338 17.23 24.97 15.44
CA TYR A 338 17.92 24.47 14.25
C TYR A 338 17.23 24.98 12.98
N ILE A 339 17.74 26.11 12.48
CA ILE A 339 17.19 26.83 11.35
C ILE A 339 18.29 27.06 10.33
N GLU A 340 18.10 26.53 9.12
CA GLU A 340 18.92 26.87 7.97
C GLU A 340 18.22 27.95 7.16
N HIS A 341 18.89 29.10 6.99
CA HIS A 341 18.33 30.27 6.34
C HIS A 341 19.23 30.77 5.22
N TRP A 342 18.61 31.09 4.09
CA TRP A 342 19.26 31.50 2.86
C TRP A 342 18.64 32.80 2.36
N GLU A 343 19.51 33.74 1.99
CA GLU A 343 19.14 35.04 1.42
C GLU A 343 19.54 35.08 -0.05
N GLY A 344 18.62 35.46 -0.94
CA GLY A 344 18.94 35.68 -2.34
C GLY A 344 19.97 36.81 -2.51
N ILE A 345 21.04 36.52 -3.24
CA ILE A 345 22.00 37.54 -3.71
C ILE A 345 21.41 38.25 -4.94
N GLU A 346 20.72 37.47 -5.76
CA GLU A 346 20.00 37.91 -6.94
C GLU A 346 18.54 38.25 -6.61
N VAL A 347 17.83 38.81 -7.59
CA VAL A 347 16.41 39.15 -7.49
C VAL A 347 15.65 38.70 -8.74
N PHE A 348 14.37 38.36 -8.59
CA PHE A 348 13.49 38.12 -9.72
C PHE A 348 12.92 39.45 -10.23
N SER A 349 12.96 39.67 -11.53
CA SER A 349 12.41 40.88 -12.13
C SER A 349 10.88 40.85 -12.12
N ILE A 350 10.27 42.02 -11.90
CA ILE A 350 8.86 42.27 -12.15
C ILE A 350 8.76 43.03 -13.47
N GLU A 351 7.98 42.50 -14.40
CA GLU A 351 7.68 43.10 -15.69
C GLU A 351 6.23 43.57 -15.72
N GLY A 352 5.87 44.45 -16.67
CA GLY A 352 4.53 45.02 -16.76
C GLY A 352 4.32 46.27 -15.90
N ALA A 353 3.06 46.62 -15.65
CA ALA A 353 2.69 47.80 -14.86
C ALA A 353 1.35 47.59 -14.13
N GLN A 354 1.31 47.89 -12.83
CA GLN A 354 0.10 47.78 -12.01
C GLN A 354 -0.55 46.39 -12.14
N ALA A 355 -1.82 46.30 -12.54
CA ALA A 355 -2.55 45.04 -12.65
C ALA A 355 -1.97 44.08 -13.70
N ASP A 356 -1.17 44.57 -14.65
CA ASP A 356 -0.50 43.76 -15.65
C ASP A 356 0.92 43.35 -15.21
N GLU A 357 1.30 43.61 -13.94
CA GLU A 357 2.59 43.17 -13.42
C GLU A 357 2.65 41.65 -13.31
N PHE A 358 3.76 41.08 -13.78
CA PHE A 358 4.04 39.65 -13.66
C PHE A 358 5.51 39.39 -13.31
N SER A 359 5.78 38.22 -12.75
CA SER A 359 7.13 37.75 -12.45
C SER A 359 7.24 36.24 -12.60
N SER A 360 8.32 35.80 -13.25
CA SER A 360 8.66 34.38 -13.38
C SER A 360 9.68 34.01 -12.31
N VAL A 361 9.24 33.22 -11.33
CA VAL A 361 10.07 32.72 -10.23
C VAL A 361 10.40 31.26 -10.49
N ASP A 362 11.62 31.01 -10.95
CA ASP A 362 12.14 29.66 -11.17
C ASP A 362 12.95 29.21 -9.96
N LEU A 363 12.42 28.24 -9.20
CA LEU A 363 13.07 27.70 -8.01
C LEU A 363 14.17 26.68 -8.34
N LEU A 364 14.39 26.36 -9.61
CA LEU A 364 15.50 25.54 -10.10
C LEU A 364 16.50 26.37 -10.91
N ASN A 365 16.54 27.69 -10.70
CA ASN A 365 17.46 28.56 -11.42
C ASN A 365 18.91 28.37 -10.93
N GLU A 366 19.74 27.71 -11.75
CA GLU A 366 21.16 27.45 -11.49
C GLU A 366 22.02 28.72 -11.39
N SER A 367 21.54 29.86 -11.93
CA SER A 367 22.24 31.15 -11.86
C SER A 367 21.75 32.06 -10.72
N PHE A 368 20.66 31.69 -10.04
CA PHE A 368 20.16 32.45 -8.90
C PHE A 368 20.93 32.05 -7.66
N MET A 369 21.95 32.84 -7.31
CA MET A 369 22.80 32.55 -6.15
C MET A 369 22.13 32.97 -4.84
N MET A 370 22.20 32.08 -3.86
CA MET A 370 21.73 32.27 -2.49
C MET A 370 22.93 32.26 -1.54
N LYS A 371 22.88 33.06 -0.49
CA LYS A 371 23.90 33.15 0.56
C LYS A 371 23.35 32.56 1.86
N TYR A 372 24.10 31.67 2.50
CA TYR A 372 23.75 31.13 3.81
C TYR A 372 23.89 32.20 4.91
N SER A 373 22.83 32.40 5.69
CA SER A 373 22.70 33.49 6.69
C SER A 373 21.86 33.01 7.89
N PRO A 374 22.37 32.07 8.71
CA PRO A 374 21.62 31.53 9.84
C PRO A 374 21.36 32.58 10.94
N PRO A 375 20.32 32.42 11.77
CA PRO A 375 19.99 33.36 12.86
C PRO A 375 21.09 33.43 13.95
N THR A 376 21.52 34.63 14.33
CA THR A 376 22.78 34.89 15.07
C THR A 376 22.79 34.63 16.59
N GLN A 377 21.83 33.94 17.22
CA GLN A 377 21.71 33.95 18.70
C GLN A 377 21.68 32.64 19.51
N ASP A 378 21.61 31.43 18.95
CA ASP A 378 21.35 30.25 19.82
C ASP A 378 22.39 29.12 19.82
N GLY A 379 23.60 29.33 19.28
CA GLY A 379 24.71 28.37 19.47
C GLY A 379 24.48 26.98 18.84
N ALA A 380 23.46 26.85 17.99
CA ALA A 380 23.13 25.71 17.13
C ALA A 380 23.52 25.96 15.67
N ASP A 381 24.48 26.88 15.43
CA ASP A 381 24.97 27.41 14.14
C ASP A 381 25.70 26.36 13.25
N THR A 382 25.12 25.18 13.07
CA THR A 382 25.57 24.19 12.10
C THR A 382 24.47 24.00 11.08
N ASP A 383 24.86 23.98 9.82
CA ASP A 383 24.16 23.15 8.86
C ASP A 383 24.00 21.75 9.44
N PHE A 384 22.76 21.30 9.52
CA PHE A 384 22.39 20.05 10.17
C PHE A 384 21.78 19.08 9.16
N SER A 385 21.39 19.58 7.99
CA SER A 385 20.80 18.75 6.95
C SER A 385 21.77 18.34 5.83
N TRP A 386 22.95 18.94 5.71
CA TRP A 386 23.90 18.70 4.62
C TRP A 386 24.94 17.65 4.99
N GLY A 387 24.56 16.37 4.91
CA GLY A 387 25.34 15.28 5.50
C GLY A 387 25.18 13.95 4.76
N PRO A 388 25.69 12.84 5.33
CA PRO A 388 25.32 11.51 4.85
C PRO A 388 23.81 11.35 4.92
N SER A 389 23.22 10.63 3.95
CA SER A 389 21.77 10.45 3.92
C SER A 389 21.27 9.76 5.19
N GLY A 390 20.41 10.45 5.95
CA GLY A 390 19.82 10.01 7.21
C GLY A 390 18.39 10.54 7.39
N THR A 391 17.86 10.55 8.61
CA THR A 391 16.50 11.04 8.91
C THR A 391 16.38 12.57 8.87
N THR A 392 17.45 13.27 9.23
CA THR A 392 17.52 14.74 9.30
C THR A 392 18.47 15.35 8.28
N SER A 393 19.24 14.53 7.57
CA SER A 393 20.27 14.96 6.62
C SER A 393 20.17 14.26 5.27
N GLU A 394 20.63 14.91 4.21
CA GLU A 394 20.72 14.38 2.85
C GLU A 394 22.03 14.81 2.19
N LEU A 395 22.51 14.03 1.22
CA LEU A 395 23.67 14.39 0.42
C LEU A 395 23.47 15.73 -0.32
N PRO A 396 24.54 16.47 -0.61
CA PRO A 396 25.95 16.13 -0.38
C PRO A 396 26.37 16.27 1.10
N ASN A 397 27.41 15.53 1.49
CA ASN A 397 28.01 15.61 2.82
C ASN A 397 29.07 16.71 2.85
N VAL A 398 28.67 17.94 3.16
CA VAL A 398 29.48 19.16 3.11
C VAL A 398 29.13 20.04 4.31
N ASP A 399 30.14 20.66 4.91
CA ASP A 399 29.93 21.65 5.99
C ASP A 399 29.65 23.03 5.37
N ILE A 400 28.52 23.64 5.69
CA ILE A 400 28.09 24.97 5.19
C ILE A 400 28.34 26.05 6.23
N ASN A 401 29.11 27.06 5.84
CA ASN A 401 29.50 28.18 6.69
C ASN A 401 28.71 29.44 6.34
N VAL A 402 28.61 30.35 7.30
CA VAL A 402 27.99 31.67 7.11
C VAL A 402 28.64 32.37 5.91
N SER A 403 27.80 32.91 5.01
CA SER A 403 28.18 33.54 3.74
C SER A 403 28.60 32.61 2.59
N ASP A 404 28.60 31.29 2.79
CA ASP A 404 28.75 30.35 1.68
C ASP A 404 27.59 30.51 0.69
N GLN A 405 27.87 30.25 -0.59
CA GLN A 405 26.94 30.50 -1.68
C GLN A 405 26.62 29.23 -2.44
N TYR A 406 25.35 29.01 -2.70
CA TYR A 406 24.83 27.87 -3.46
C TYR A 406 23.78 28.36 -4.46
N ALA A 407 23.63 27.65 -5.57
CA ALA A 407 22.56 27.94 -6.51
C ALA A 407 21.21 27.57 -5.89
N LEU A 408 20.16 28.31 -6.28
CA LEU A 408 18.80 28.02 -5.83
C LEU A 408 18.35 26.60 -6.23
N ASP A 409 18.77 26.10 -7.41
CA ASP A 409 18.57 24.70 -7.79
C ASP A 409 19.10 23.74 -6.72
N GLU A 410 20.37 23.86 -6.32
CA GLU A 410 21.00 22.94 -5.37
C GLU A 410 20.27 22.92 -4.03
N ILE A 411 19.87 24.11 -3.54
CA ILE A 411 19.11 24.27 -2.30
C ILE A 411 17.72 23.63 -2.41
N THR A 412 17.00 23.91 -3.50
CA THR A 412 15.66 23.36 -3.74
C THR A 412 15.73 21.84 -3.87
N GLN A 413 16.63 21.29 -4.67
CA GLN A 413 16.81 19.85 -4.85
C GLN A 413 17.13 19.15 -3.52
N HIS A 414 18.04 19.73 -2.72
CA HIS A 414 18.41 19.19 -1.42
C HIS A 414 17.21 19.11 -0.48
N TYR A 415 16.51 20.23 -0.25
CA TYR A 415 15.41 20.25 0.71
C TYR A 415 14.19 19.47 0.23
N ILE A 416 13.87 19.46 -1.07
CA ILE A 416 12.76 18.64 -1.58
C ILE A 416 13.05 17.16 -1.34
N LYS A 417 14.27 16.67 -1.63
CA LYS A 417 14.66 15.29 -1.34
C LYS A 417 14.55 14.95 0.14
N LEU A 418 14.97 15.86 1.00
CA LEU A 418 14.91 15.67 2.45
C LEU A 418 13.48 15.69 2.99
N MET A 419 12.65 16.62 2.52
CA MET A 419 11.25 16.79 2.92
C MET A 419 10.40 15.59 2.49
N THR A 420 10.70 15.01 1.34
CA THR A 420 9.92 13.90 0.76
C THR A 420 10.41 12.51 1.18
N LYS A 421 11.29 12.42 2.19
CA LYS A 421 11.88 11.14 2.61
C LYS A 421 10.86 10.13 3.09
N GLU A 422 9.95 10.56 3.96
CA GLU A 422 8.97 9.67 4.58
C GLU A 422 7.60 9.83 3.92
N ASP A 423 7.22 11.09 3.60
CA ASP A 423 5.88 11.45 3.15
C ASP A 423 5.92 12.40 1.94
N PRO A 424 4.86 12.44 1.11
CA PRO A 424 4.67 13.52 0.13
C PRO A 424 4.51 14.88 0.83
N ILE A 425 4.68 15.98 0.08
CA ILE A 425 4.59 17.33 0.62
C ILE A 425 3.46 18.14 -0.01
N GLU A 426 2.86 19.04 0.78
CA GLU A 426 1.93 20.06 0.33
C GLU A 426 2.49 21.44 0.67
N PHE A 427 2.67 22.28 -0.35
CA PHE A 427 2.96 23.70 -0.20
C PHE A 427 1.67 24.46 0.01
N SER A 428 1.55 25.18 1.12
CA SER A 428 0.53 26.21 1.32
C SER A 428 1.08 27.58 0.91
N LEU A 429 0.33 28.30 0.10
CA LEU A 429 0.68 29.63 -0.38
C LEU A 429 -0.12 30.68 0.39
N ASP A 430 0.57 31.67 0.94
CA ASP A 430 -0.02 32.72 1.76
C ASP A 430 0.62 34.09 1.48
N GLY A 431 -0.14 34.98 0.84
CA GLY A 431 0.22 36.40 0.67
C GLY A 431 -0.20 37.31 1.82
N GLY A 432 -0.77 36.76 2.89
CA GLY A 432 -1.28 37.49 4.04
C GLY A 432 -2.59 38.24 3.73
N SER A 433 -2.89 39.26 4.54
CA SER A 433 -4.17 40.01 4.48
C SER A 433 -4.41 40.79 3.19
N GLN A 434 -3.38 40.97 2.37
CA GLN A 434 -3.42 41.65 1.07
C GLN A 434 -2.55 40.84 0.13
N ASP A 435 -3.07 39.69 -0.30
CA ASP A 435 -2.37 38.80 -1.22
C ASP A 435 -2.26 39.49 -2.60
N PRO A 436 -1.04 39.76 -3.10
CA PRO A 436 -0.86 40.45 -4.38
C PRO A 436 -1.07 39.54 -5.59
N MET A 437 -1.26 38.22 -5.42
CA MET A 437 -1.29 37.25 -6.52
C MET A 437 -2.70 36.97 -7.05
N ASP A 438 -2.89 37.06 -8.37
CA ASP A 438 -4.08 36.57 -9.05
C ASP A 438 -3.95 35.06 -9.29
N TYR A 439 -4.56 34.24 -8.44
CA TYR A 439 -4.55 32.78 -8.60
C TYR A 439 -5.25 32.30 -9.88
N SER A 440 -6.15 33.11 -10.47
CA SER A 440 -6.90 32.71 -11.66
C SER A 440 -6.06 32.80 -12.95
N THR A 441 -5.10 33.72 -13.00
CA THR A 441 -4.21 33.92 -14.15
C THR A 441 -2.79 33.43 -13.90
N SER A 442 -2.35 33.39 -12.64
CA SER A 442 -1.07 32.81 -12.23
C SER A 442 -1.02 31.30 -12.50
N LYS A 443 0.19 30.79 -12.74
CA LYS A 443 0.43 29.38 -13.07
C LYS A 443 1.64 28.85 -12.31
N VAL A 444 1.66 27.55 -12.11
CA VAL A 444 2.83 26.82 -11.67
C VAL A 444 3.12 25.70 -12.66
N THR A 445 4.40 25.48 -12.94
CA THR A 445 4.88 24.31 -13.67
C THR A 445 5.70 23.45 -12.72
N LEU A 446 5.24 22.21 -12.53
CA LEU A 446 5.85 21.26 -11.62
C LEU A 446 6.07 19.92 -12.32
N ASN A 447 7.33 19.52 -12.49
CA ASN A 447 7.69 18.20 -13.00
C ASN A 447 8.81 17.62 -12.13
N TYR A 448 8.68 16.35 -11.77
CA TYR A 448 9.66 15.66 -10.94
C TYR A 448 9.64 14.16 -11.22
N ASP A 449 10.77 13.51 -10.98
CA ASP A 449 10.93 12.07 -10.94
C ASP A 449 10.29 11.55 -9.64
N SER A 450 9.01 11.17 -9.70
CA SER A 450 8.28 10.64 -8.56
C SER A 450 8.82 9.27 -8.16
N LEU A 451 8.87 9.00 -6.85
CA LEU A 451 8.99 7.65 -6.31
C LEU A 451 7.84 6.84 -6.92
N GLY A 452 8.12 5.76 -7.66
CA GLY A 452 7.14 5.05 -8.50
C GLY A 452 6.05 4.26 -7.74
N ASN A 453 5.73 4.65 -6.50
CA ASN A 453 4.71 4.04 -5.63
C ASN A 453 3.30 4.59 -5.86
N VAL A 454 2.99 4.95 -7.10
CA VAL A 454 1.89 5.85 -7.37
C VAL A 454 0.93 5.34 -8.46
N ILE A 455 -0.36 5.32 -8.17
CA ILE A 455 -1.40 4.92 -9.13
C ILE A 455 -1.64 6.08 -10.12
N THR A 456 -1.31 5.84 -11.38
CA THR A 456 -1.66 6.70 -12.51
C THR A 456 -2.91 6.18 -13.23
N TYR A 457 -3.05 4.86 -13.34
CA TYR A 457 -4.19 4.22 -14.00
C TYR A 457 -4.89 3.27 -13.04
N LEU A 458 -6.22 3.36 -12.98
CA LEU A 458 -7.05 2.44 -12.22
C LEU A 458 -7.97 1.69 -13.18
N HIS A 459 -8.06 0.38 -13.01
CA HIS A 459 -8.96 -0.49 -13.75
C HIS A 459 -9.67 -1.40 -12.74
N VAL A 460 -10.95 -1.16 -12.52
CA VAL A 460 -11.77 -2.00 -11.64
C VAL A 460 -12.94 -2.57 -12.41
N THR A 461 -13.05 -3.89 -12.41
CA THR A 461 -14.17 -4.64 -13.01
C THR A 461 -14.78 -5.57 -11.99
N GLN A 462 -16.09 -5.78 -12.10
CA GLN A 462 -16.80 -6.82 -11.37
C GLN A 462 -17.23 -7.91 -12.35
N ASN A 463 -16.86 -9.15 -12.06
CA ASN A 463 -17.14 -10.33 -12.89
C ASN A 463 -18.12 -11.22 -12.14
N GLU A 464 -19.36 -11.30 -12.63
CA GLU A 464 -20.39 -12.14 -12.02
C GLU A 464 -20.29 -13.58 -12.51
N LEU A 465 -20.28 -14.51 -11.57
CA LEU A 465 -20.09 -15.93 -11.78
C LEU A 465 -21.18 -16.69 -11.03
N ASN A 466 -21.97 -17.52 -11.72
CA ASN A 466 -22.94 -18.39 -11.06
C ASN A 466 -22.28 -19.74 -10.76
N ALA A 467 -22.16 -20.07 -9.47
CA ALA A 467 -21.64 -21.34 -9.00
C ALA A 467 -22.74 -22.20 -8.37
N TYR A 468 -22.68 -23.51 -8.58
CA TYR A 468 -23.59 -24.46 -7.94
C TYR A 468 -23.00 -25.86 -7.90
N VAL A 469 -23.39 -26.63 -6.87
CA VAL A 469 -23.02 -28.04 -6.73
C VAL A 469 -23.83 -28.90 -7.70
N VAL A 470 -23.13 -29.83 -8.36
CA VAL A 470 -23.65 -30.87 -9.24
C VAL A 470 -23.30 -32.23 -8.61
N ASN A 471 -24.29 -33.11 -8.50
CA ASN A 471 -24.14 -34.47 -7.96
C ASN A 471 -24.11 -35.52 -9.07
#